data_AF-A0A6C0IK51-F1
#
_entry.id   AF-A0A6C0IK51-F1
#
_cell.length_a   1.000
_cell.length_b   1.000
_cell.length_c   1.000
_cell.angle_alpha   90.00
_cell.angle_beta   90.00
_cell.angle_gamma   90.00
#
_symmetry.space_group_name_H-M   'P 1'
#
loop_
_entity.id
_entity.type
_entity.pdbx_description
1 polymer ?
#
loop_
_entity_poly.entity_id
_entity_poly.type
_entity_poly.pdbx_seq_one_letter_code
_entity_poly.pdbx_strand_id
1 'polypeptide(L)'
;MGAKNKKLIMNRLQIIPIINIDIIMERRLNKKFEGYITEFKHSILEKSRDLEFSDKDKVSDLLRHIYDYDRLQFDKEDLNKRKRVKNTVPVTNRCNAKRANGEQCTRRRKNESEYCGTHVKGTPHGLISDVLADSNDLIVKYEVYAKEISGIVYYIDDIGNVYNTEDVLMNAENPRVVAKYVKQNNLYTIPDFNLP
;
A
#
# COMPACT_ATOMS: atom_id res chain seq x y z
N MET A 1 23.95 16.18 29.79
CA MET A 1 22.78 16.30 28.87
C MET A 1 22.24 14.89 28.65
N GLY A 2 21.06 14.57 29.19
CA GLY A 2 20.53 13.21 29.17
C GLY A 2 20.08 12.81 27.76
N ALA A 3 20.69 11.76 27.21
CA ALA A 3 20.24 11.16 25.97
C ALA A 3 18.85 10.53 26.18
N LYS A 4 17.87 10.94 25.38
CA LYS A 4 16.48 10.47 25.48
C LYS A 4 16.31 9.17 24.70
N ASN A 5 15.61 8.19 25.28
CA ASN A 5 15.22 6.95 24.62
C ASN A 5 14.39 7.24 23.36
N LYS A 6 14.64 6.51 22.27
CA LYS A 6 13.92 6.67 20.99
C LYS A 6 13.24 5.36 20.56
N LYS A 7 12.02 5.48 20.04
CA LYS A 7 11.26 4.38 19.41
C LYS A 7 11.44 4.46 17.90
N LEU A 8 11.92 3.39 17.28
CA LEU A 8 12.11 3.32 15.83
C LEU A 8 11.11 2.35 15.18
N ILE A 9 10.74 2.66 13.94
CA ILE A 9 9.79 1.89 13.12
C ILE A 9 10.57 1.29 11.96
N MET A 10 10.22 0.07 11.55
CA MET A 10 10.93 -0.69 10.52
C MET A 10 9.90 -1.18 9.48
N ASN A 11 10.00 -0.70 8.23
CA ASN A 11 9.14 -1.11 7.10
C ASN A 11 9.98 -1.41 5.85
N ARG A 12 9.44 -2.25 4.93
CA ARG A 12 10.02 -2.49 3.59
C ARG A 12 9.06 -1.98 2.50
N LEU A 13 9.59 -1.15 1.58
CA LEU A 13 8.96 -0.44 0.44
C LEU A 13 8.24 -1.40 -0.56
N GLN A 14 7.27 -1.04 -1.43
CA GLN A 14 7.09 0.11 -2.35
C GLN A 14 5.61 0.27 -2.82
N ILE A 15 5.10 1.51 -2.99
CA ILE A 15 3.93 1.81 -3.86
C ILE A 15 4.20 3.08 -4.67
N ILE A 16 4.97 3.03 -5.76
CA ILE A 16 4.91 4.02 -6.85
C ILE A 16 5.28 3.31 -8.17
N PRO A 17 4.28 2.91 -9.00
CA PRO A 17 4.18 3.54 -10.34
C PRO A 17 2.73 3.67 -10.88
N ILE A 18 1.69 3.47 -10.06
CA ILE A 18 0.29 3.39 -10.54
C ILE A 18 -0.25 4.77 -10.96
N ILE A 19 0.09 5.83 -10.20
CA ILE A 19 -0.45 7.18 -10.37
C ILE A 19 -0.20 7.75 -11.79
N ASN A 20 0.92 7.39 -12.41
CA ASN A 20 1.29 7.94 -13.73
C ASN A 20 0.51 7.31 -14.89
N ILE A 21 0.02 6.07 -14.75
CA ILE A 21 -0.71 5.36 -15.81
C ILE A 21 -2.15 5.88 -15.90
N ASP A 22 -2.79 6.15 -14.77
CA ASP A 22 -4.19 6.59 -14.73
C ASP A 22 -4.35 7.98 -15.37
N ILE A 23 -3.40 8.90 -15.13
CA ILE A 23 -3.39 10.24 -15.73
C ILE A 23 -3.22 10.17 -17.26
N ILE A 24 -2.42 9.24 -17.77
CA ILE A 24 -2.22 9.05 -19.21
C ILE A 24 -3.51 8.50 -19.86
N MET A 25 -4.21 7.58 -19.19
CA MET A 25 -5.46 7.00 -19.67
C MET A 25 -6.63 7.98 -19.64
N GLU A 26 -6.75 8.79 -18.59
CA GLU A 26 -7.74 9.86 -18.44
C GLU A 26 -7.70 10.83 -19.62
N ARG A 27 -6.51 11.37 -19.90
CA ARG A 27 -6.30 12.29 -21.03
C ARG A 27 -6.65 11.66 -22.37
N ARG A 28 -6.31 10.38 -22.56
CA ARG A 28 -6.58 9.67 -23.82
C ARG A 28 -8.07 9.47 -24.05
N LEU A 29 -8.82 9.13 -22.99
CA LEU A 29 -10.28 8.94 -23.06
C LEU A 29 -10.99 10.27 -23.30
N ASN A 30 -10.64 11.32 -22.55
CA ASN A 30 -11.19 12.65 -22.72
C ASN A 30 -10.97 13.16 -24.15
N LYS A 31 -9.76 13.02 -24.70
CA LYS A 31 -9.47 13.41 -26.09
C LYS A 31 -10.29 12.65 -27.13
N LYS A 32 -10.52 11.34 -26.92
CA LYS A 32 -11.32 10.53 -27.84
C LYS A 32 -12.80 10.93 -27.77
N PHE A 33 -13.32 11.16 -26.57
CA PHE A 33 -14.70 11.58 -26.37
C PHE A 33 -14.95 12.99 -26.91
N GLU A 34 -13.98 13.88 -26.75
CA GLU A 34 -13.99 15.23 -27.31
C GLU A 34 -14.15 15.23 -28.83
N GLY A 35 -13.36 14.40 -29.52
CA GLY A 35 -13.47 14.22 -30.97
C GLY A 35 -14.86 13.71 -31.38
N TYR A 36 -15.34 12.66 -30.72
CA TYR A 36 -16.65 12.07 -31.00
C TYR A 36 -17.80 13.07 -30.83
N ILE A 37 -17.83 13.82 -29.73
CA ILE A 37 -18.89 14.82 -29.49
C ILE A 37 -18.79 15.98 -30.47
N THR A 38 -17.58 16.39 -30.86
CA THR A 38 -17.40 17.45 -31.86
C THR A 38 -17.93 17.01 -33.22
N GLU A 39 -17.61 15.79 -33.66
CA GLU A 39 -18.13 15.20 -34.89
C GLU A 39 -19.66 15.05 -34.84
N PHE A 40 -20.21 14.63 -33.69
CA PHE A 40 -21.64 14.53 -33.48
C PHE A 40 -22.36 15.89 -33.58
N LYS A 41 -21.85 16.92 -32.89
CA LYS A 41 -22.39 18.30 -32.97
C LYS A 41 -22.33 18.83 -34.40
N HIS A 42 -21.24 18.57 -35.12
CA HIS A 42 -21.11 18.93 -36.54
C HIS A 42 -22.11 18.17 -37.43
N SER A 43 -22.34 16.89 -37.18
CA SER A 43 -23.32 16.10 -37.94
C SER A 43 -24.74 16.64 -37.76
N ILE A 44 -25.11 17.10 -36.56
CA ILE A 44 -26.41 17.75 -36.31
C ILE A 44 -26.51 19.06 -37.12
N LEU A 45 -25.46 19.87 -37.13
CA LEU A 45 -25.43 21.12 -37.89
C LEU A 45 -25.66 20.87 -39.39
N GLU A 46 -24.94 19.92 -39.98
CA GLU A 46 -25.10 19.54 -41.39
C GLU A 46 -26.52 19.03 -41.66
N LYS A 47 -27.03 18.13 -40.82
CA LYS A 47 -28.40 17.62 -40.96
C LYS A 47 -29.44 18.73 -40.84
N SER A 48 -29.18 19.73 -40.02
CA SER A 48 -30.05 20.89 -39.86
C SER A 48 -30.05 21.81 -41.09
N ARG A 49 -28.96 21.84 -41.86
CA ARG A 49 -28.89 22.58 -43.14
C ARG A 49 -29.67 21.85 -44.23
N ASP A 50 -29.58 20.52 -44.27
CA ASP A 50 -30.26 19.68 -45.26
C ASP A 50 -31.80 19.70 -45.14
N LEU A 51 -32.32 19.91 -43.93
CA LEU A 51 -33.76 19.81 -43.64
C LEU A 51 -34.56 21.09 -43.94
N GLU A 52 -33.91 22.17 -44.37
CA GLU A 52 -34.54 23.45 -44.77
C GLU A 52 -35.67 23.93 -43.85
N PHE A 53 -35.40 24.04 -42.55
CA PHE A 53 -36.40 24.49 -41.58
C PHE A 53 -36.93 25.91 -41.87
N SER A 54 -38.24 26.10 -41.71
CA SER A 54 -38.91 27.39 -41.91
C SER A 54 -38.55 28.42 -40.83
N ASP A 55 -38.45 28.01 -39.56
CA ASP A 55 -38.09 28.86 -38.42
C ASP A 55 -36.58 28.82 -38.15
N LYS A 56 -35.80 29.59 -38.92
CA LYS A 56 -34.34 29.62 -38.79
C LYS A 56 -33.86 30.12 -37.42
N ASP A 57 -34.58 31.04 -36.80
CA ASP A 57 -34.19 31.61 -35.51
C ASP A 57 -34.26 30.57 -34.38
N LYS A 58 -35.36 29.81 -34.29
CA LYS A 58 -35.52 28.74 -33.28
C LYS A 58 -34.49 27.62 -33.46
N VAL A 59 -34.15 27.31 -34.71
CA VAL A 59 -33.11 26.33 -35.03
C VAL A 59 -31.73 26.86 -34.63
N SER A 60 -31.45 28.14 -34.84
CA SER A 60 -30.22 28.78 -34.38
C SER A 60 -30.08 28.72 -32.85
N ASP A 61 -31.15 29.02 -32.12
CA ASP A 61 -31.18 28.93 -30.65
C ASP A 61 -30.96 27.49 -30.16
N LEU A 62 -31.57 26.50 -30.82
CA LEU A 62 -31.36 25.09 -30.51
C LEU A 62 -29.91 24.66 -30.76
N LEU A 63 -29.34 25.04 -31.91
CA LEU A 63 -27.95 24.73 -32.24
C LEU A 63 -27.00 25.35 -31.21
N ARG A 64 -27.24 26.60 -30.81
CA ARG A 64 -26.46 27.25 -29.76
C ARG A 64 -26.52 26.45 -28.46
N HIS A 65 -27.71 26.03 -28.02
CA HIS A 65 -27.86 25.21 -26.83
C HIS A 65 -27.09 23.88 -26.92
N ILE A 66 -27.12 23.20 -28.07
CA ILE A 66 -26.38 21.96 -28.30
C ILE A 66 -24.86 22.19 -28.24
N TYR A 67 -24.38 23.29 -28.80
CA TYR A 67 -22.95 23.62 -28.80
C TYR A 67 -22.44 24.03 -27.42
N ASP A 68 -23.25 24.79 -26.67
CA ASP A 68 -22.95 25.25 -25.31
C ASP A 68 -23.12 24.14 -24.26
N TYR A 69 -23.79 23.03 -24.60
CA TYR A 69 -23.97 21.92 -23.67
C TYR A 69 -22.64 21.34 -23.19
N ASP A 70 -22.54 21.17 -21.86
CA ASP A 70 -21.34 20.72 -21.16
C ASP A 70 -20.83 19.38 -21.67
N ARG A 71 -19.51 19.30 -21.82
CA ARG A 71 -18.83 18.09 -22.27
C ARG A 71 -18.65 17.16 -21.08
N LEU A 72 -18.99 15.89 -21.27
CA LEU A 72 -18.63 14.84 -20.30
C LEU A 72 -17.09 14.76 -20.20
N GLN A 73 -16.58 14.87 -18.99
CA GLN A 73 -15.18 14.68 -18.66
C GLN A 73 -15.06 13.47 -17.73
N PHE A 74 -14.08 12.61 -17.99
CA PHE A 74 -13.73 11.51 -17.12
C PHE A 74 -12.71 11.98 -16.09
N ASP A 75 -13.02 11.72 -14.83
CA ASP A 75 -12.14 11.99 -13.70
C ASP A 75 -11.37 10.73 -13.28
N LYS A 76 -10.36 10.91 -12.43
CA LYS A 76 -9.57 9.81 -11.86
C LYS A 76 -10.44 8.79 -11.12
N GLU A 77 -11.53 9.23 -10.51
CA GLU A 77 -12.43 8.34 -9.77
C GLU A 77 -13.20 7.37 -10.68
N ASP A 78 -13.47 7.77 -11.93
CA ASP A 78 -14.18 6.94 -12.91
C ASP A 78 -13.30 5.82 -13.46
N LEU A 79 -11.99 6.06 -13.52
CA LEU A 79 -11.01 5.14 -14.12
C LEU A 79 -10.34 4.23 -13.08
N ASN A 80 -10.43 4.62 -11.80
CA ASN A 80 -9.90 3.82 -10.71
C ASN A 80 -10.81 2.63 -10.41
N LYS A 81 -10.30 1.42 -10.68
CA LYS A 81 -10.95 0.20 -10.21
C LYS A 81 -10.92 0.21 -8.68
N ARG A 82 -12.08 0.44 -8.06
CA ARG A 82 -12.24 0.45 -6.59
C ARG A 82 -11.57 -0.77 -5.98
N LYS A 83 -10.43 -0.55 -5.31
CA LYS A 83 -9.73 -1.59 -4.57
C LYS A 83 -10.49 -1.78 -3.27
N ARG A 84 -11.31 -2.84 -3.17
CA ARG A 84 -11.94 -3.21 -1.90
C ARG A 84 -10.84 -3.33 -0.85
N VAL A 85 -10.94 -2.56 0.24
CA VAL A 85 -10.09 -2.72 1.41
C VAL A 85 -10.27 -4.17 1.88
N LYS A 86 -9.21 -4.96 1.75
CA LYS A 86 -9.22 -6.33 2.27
C LYS A 86 -9.11 -6.20 3.78
N ASN A 87 -10.22 -6.37 4.49
CA ASN A 87 -10.16 -6.61 5.94
C ASN A 87 -9.39 -7.92 6.13
N THR A 88 -8.13 -7.80 6.56
CA THR A 88 -7.27 -8.95 6.81
C THR A 88 -7.74 -9.64 8.07
N VAL A 89 -8.10 -10.91 7.96
CA VAL A 89 -8.37 -11.73 9.15
C VAL A 89 -7.03 -11.94 9.87
N PRO A 90 -6.93 -11.67 11.19
CA PRO A 90 -5.73 -11.99 11.96
C PRO A 90 -5.34 -13.46 11.78
N VAL A 91 -4.05 -13.76 11.67
CA VAL A 91 -3.54 -15.13 11.41
C VAL A 91 -4.09 -16.14 12.43
N THR A 92 -4.18 -15.73 13.70
CA THR A 92 -4.77 -16.53 14.80
C THR A 92 -6.24 -16.93 14.58
N ASN A 93 -6.95 -16.24 13.70
CA ASN A 93 -8.35 -16.47 13.36
C ASN A 93 -8.55 -16.96 11.92
N ARG A 94 -7.46 -17.25 11.20
CA ARG A 94 -7.51 -17.84 9.86
C ARG A 94 -7.76 -19.34 9.94
N CYS A 95 -8.15 -19.90 8.81
CA CYS A 95 -8.36 -21.32 8.62
C CYS A 95 -7.02 -22.06 8.48
N ASN A 96 -6.87 -23.23 9.10
CA ASN A 96 -5.61 -24.01 9.11
C ASN A 96 -5.36 -24.84 7.83
N ALA A 97 -6.34 -24.93 6.93
CA ALA A 97 -6.20 -25.63 5.67
C ALA A 97 -5.45 -24.83 4.59
N LYS A 98 -4.79 -25.56 3.70
CA LYS A 98 -4.09 -25.03 2.51
C LYS A 98 -5.03 -24.88 1.32
N ARG A 99 -4.78 -23.85 0.51
CA ARG A 99 -5.38 -23.69 -0.82
C ARG A 99 -4.56 -24.51 -1.84
N ALA A 100 -5.04 -24.62 -3.08
CA ALA A 100 -4.34 -25.34 -4.15
C ALA A 100 -2.92 -24.79 -4.46
N ASN A 101 -2.63 -23.54 -4.08
CA ASN A 101 -1.31 -22.94 -4.21
C ASN A 101 -0.37 -23.25 -3.01
N GLY A 102 -0.79 -24.09 -2.06
CA GLY A 102 -0.01 -24.44 -0.88
C GLY A 102 -0.05 -23.43 0.27
N GLU A 103 -0.60 -22.23 0.06
CA GLU A 103 -0.68 -21.17 1.08
C GLU A 103 -1.85 -21.37 2.05
N GLN A 104 -1.75 -20.71 3.21
CA GLN A 104 -2.83 -20.67 4.19
C GLN A 104 -4.12 -20.08 3.62
N CYS A 105 -5.23 -20.74 3.92
CA CYS A 105 -6.54 -20.18 3.67
C CYS A 105 -6.73 -18.84 4.40
N THR A 106 -6.98 -17.78 3.65
CA THR A 106 -7.18 -16.41 4.19
C THR A 106 -8.56 -16.17 4.81
N ARG A 107 -9.45 -17.18 4.78
CA ARG A 107 -10.81 -17.08 5.33
C ARG A 107 -10.79 -17.26 6.86
N ARG A 108 -11.74 -16.61 7.54
CA ARG A 108 -11.93 -16.77 8.99
C ARG A 108 -12.39 -18.19 9.32
N ARG A 109 -11.85 -18.75 10.40
CA ARG A 109 -12.33 -20.00 10.99
C ARG A 109 -13.77 -19.87 11.49
N LYS A 110 -14.54 -20.96 11.43
CA LYS A 110 -15.87 -21.01 12.04
C LYS A 110 -15.71 -21.18 13.56
N ASN A 111 -16.66 -20.68 14.34
CA ASN A 111 -16.66 -20.92 15.79
C ASN A 111 -16.60 -22.43 16.05
N GLU A 112 -15.71 -22.84 16.97
CA GLU A 112 -15.48 -24.25 17.35
C GLU A 112 -14.87 -25.14 16.25
N SER A 113 -14.33 -24.55 15.18
CA SER A 113 -13.63 -25.29 14.13
C SER A 113 -12.31 -24.61 13.78
N GLU A 114 -11.31 -25.42 13.40
CA GLU A 114 -10.02 -24.94 12.88
C GLU A 114 -10.09 -24.51 11.40
N TYR A 115 -11.25 -24.72 10.76
CA TYR A 115 -11.43 -24.52 9.34
C TYR A 115 -12.51 -23.47 9.04
N CYS A 116 -12.42 -22.85 7.86
CA CYS A 116 -13.51 -22.02 7.35
C CYS A 116 -14.64 -22.90 6.81
N GLY A 117 -15.84 -22.33 6.63
CA GLY A 117 -17.01 -23.11 6.17
C GLY A 117 -16.84 -23.87 4.85
N THR A 118 -15.85 -23.52 4.03
CA THR A 118 -15.54 -24.24 2.78
C THR A 118 -14.60 -25.43 3.01
N HIS A 119 -13.60 -25.28 3.87
CA HIS A 119 -12.70 -26.39 4.23
C HIS A 119 -13.31 -27.36 5.26
N VAL A 120 -14.42 -26.98 5.90
CA VAL A 120 -15.27 -27.93 6.64
C VAL A 120 -16.10 -28.80 5.69
N LYS A 121 -16.54 -28.25 4.55
CA LYS A 121 -17.43 -28.93 3.59
C LYS A 121 -16.69 -29.68 2.47
N GLY A 122 -15.42 -29.38 2.24
CA GLY A 122 -14.61 -29.95 1.16
C GLY A 122 -13.25 -30.42 1.66
N THR A 123 -12.53 -31.15 0.81
CA THR A 123 -11.25 -31.75 1.17
C THR A 123 -10.15 -30.68 1.27
N PRO A 124 -9.49 -30.52 2.43
CA PRO A 124 -8.35 -29.61 2.54
C PRO A 124 -7.20 -30.13 1.66
N HIS A 125 -6.51 -29.25 0.93
CA HIS A 125 -5.32 -29.60 0.13
C HIS A 125 -4.08 -29.85 0.99
N GLY A 126 -4.25 -30.08 2.28
CA GLY A 126 -3.22 -30.16 3.29
C GLY A 126 -3.49 -29.21 4.47
N LEU A 127 -2.72 -29.40 5.53
CA LEU A 127 -2.76 -28.60 6.75
C LEU A 127 -1.50 -27.75 6.86
N ILE A 128 -1.62 -26.61 7.53
CA ILE A 128 -0.47 -25.84 7.98
C ILE A 128 -0.03 -26.47 9.29
N SER A 129 1.03 -27.26 9.22
CA SER A 129 1.76 -27.70 10.40
C SER A 129 2.58 -26.52 10.91
N ASP A 130 2.55 -26.25 12.21
CA ASP A 130 3.27 -25.16 12.86
C ASP A 130 4.78 -25.21 12.57
N VAL A 131 5.23 -24.48 11.56
CA VAL A 131 6.53 -23.81 11.57
C VAL A 131 6.29 -22.44 11.00
N LEU A 132 6.71 -21.43 11.77
CA LEU A 132 6.64 -19.99 11.56
C LEU A 132 7.23 -19.54 10.20
N ALA A 133 6.57 -19.86 9.10
CA ALA A 133 7.12 -19.69 7.76
C ALA A 133 6.45 -18.57 6.95
N ASP A 134 5.72 -17.65 7.57
CA ASP A 134 5.13 -16.48 6.88
C ASP A 134 4.95 -15.25 7.80
N SER A 135 5.82 -15.07 8.79
CA SER A 135 5.81 -13.90 9.67
C SER A 135 6.71 -12.75 9.17
N ASN A 136 6.75 -12.52 7.85
CA ASN A 136 7.45 -11.36 7.27
C ASN A 136 6.70 -10.02 7.47
N ASP A 137 5.53 -10.03 8.11
CA ASP A 137 4.68 -8.84 8.32
C ASP A 137 4.57 -8.39 9.79
N LEU A 138 5.41 -8.91 10.70
CA LEU A 138 5.41 -8.44 12.08
C LEU A 138 6.19 -7.12 12.19
N ILE A 139 5.46 -6.01 12.26
CA ILE A 139 6.02 -4.71 12.71
C ILE A 139 6.41 -4.89 14.18
N VAL A 140 7.67 -5.26 14.43
CA VAL A 140 8.21 -5.29 15.79
C VAL A 140 8.85 -3.94 16.07
N LYS A 141 8.29 -3.20 17.02
CA LYS A 141 8.87 -1.96 17.51
C LYS A 141 9.91 -2.30 18.56
N TYR A 142 11.16 -1.96 18.30
CA TYR A 142 12.23 -2.07 19.29
C TYR A 142 12.50 -0.70 19.91
N GLU A 143 12.72 -0.69 21.23
CA GLU A 143 13.19 0.47 21.96
C GLU A 143 14.73 0.48 21.90
N VAL A 144 15.30 1.63 21.53
CA VAL A 144 16.74 1.82 21.45
C VAL A 144 17.14 2.84 22.53
N TYR A 145 18.16 2.47 23.30
CA TYR A 145 18.67 3.21 24.44
C TYR A 145 20.07 3.74 24.13
N ALA A 146 20.34 4.97 24.55
CA ALA A 146 21.68 5.52 24.50
C ALA A 146 22.46 5.06 25.75
N LYS A 147 23.57 4.35 25.53
CA LYS A 147 24.43 3.81 26.59
C LYS A 147 25.88 4.24 26.36
N GLU A 148 26.50 4.76 27.42
CA GLU A 148 27.93 5.05 27.41
C GLU A 148 28.71 3.76 27.68
N ILE A 149 29.60 3.41 26.74
CA ILE A 149 30.50 2.26 26.79
C ILE A 149 31.90 2.79 26.50
N SER A 150 32.82 2.64 27.46
CA SER A 150 34.21 3.12 27.37
C SER A 150 34.34 4.59 26.93
N GLY A 151 33.43 5.47 27.42
CA GLY A 151 33.45 6.91 27.15
C GLY A 151 32.79 7.36 25.83
N ILE A 152 32.25 6.43 25.04
CA ILE A 152 31.55 6.71 23.79
C ILE A 152 30.08 6.32 23.95
N VAL A 153 29.17 7.17 23.47
CA VAL A 153 27.72 6.90 23.52
C VAL A 153 27.32 6.05 22.31
N TYR A 154 26.83 4.85 22.58
CA TYR A 154 26.27 3.93 21.60
C TYR A 154 24.76 3.81 21.75
N TYR A 155 24.08 3.51 20.66
CA TYR A 155 22.66 3.20 20.65
C TYR A 155 22.47 1.69 20.62
N ILE A 156 21.86 1.12 21.66
CA ILE A 156 21.71 -0.33 21.83
C ILE A 156 20.25 -0.71 22.11
N ASP A 157 19.85 -1.94 21.76
CA ASP A 157 18.54 -2.52 22.15
C ASP A 157 18.70 -3.54 23.30
N ASP A 158 17.60 -4.18 23.69
CA ASP A 158 17.61 -5.26 24.71
C ASP A 158 18.03 -6.64 24.14
N ILE A 159 18.30 -6.73 22.83
CA ILE A 159 18.56 -8.00 22.10
C ILE A 159 20.06 -8.19 21.85
N GLY A 160 20.89 -7.18 22.15
CA GLY A 160 22.33 -7.26 21.99
C GLY A 160 22.87 -6.54 20.76
N ASN A 161 22.06 -5.72 20.07
CA ASN A 161 22.48 -5.01 18.86
C ASN A 161 22.99 -3.61 19.19
N VAL A 162 24.00 -3.16 18.44
CA VAL A 162 24.49 -1.79 18.44
C VAL A 162 24.16 -1.16 17.09
N TYR A 163 23.48 -0.02 17.09
CA TYR A 163 22.99 0.65 15.90
C TYR A 163 23.89 1.81 15.48
N ASN A 164 23.88 2.12 14.19
CA ASN A 164 24.52 3.31 13.66
C ASN A 164 23.89 4.58 14.26
N THR A 165 24.74 5.47 14.77
CA THR A 165 24.34 6.73 15.42
C THR A 165 23.57 7.66 14.49
N GLU A 166 24.00 7.80 13.24
CA GLU A 166 23.36 8.69 12.26
C GLU A 166 21.94 8.20 11.95
N ASP A 167 21.77 6.90 11.70
CA ASP A 167 20.47 6.29 11.41
C ASP A 167 19.48 6.47 12.57
N VAL A 168 19.94 6.28 13.81
CA VAL A 168 19.10 6.46 15.02
C VAL A 168 18.77 7.95 15.26
N LEU A 169 19.71 8.85 14.98
CA LEU A 169 19.49 10.29 15.11
C LEU A 169 18.48 10.81 14.06
N MET A 170 18.55 10.30 12.82
CA MET A 170 17.65 10.66 11.73
C MET A 170 16.28 9.95 11.79
N ASN A 171 16.05 9.10 12.79
CA ASN A 171 14.86 8.26 12.89
C ASN A 171 14.65 7.40 11.64
N ALA A 172 15.75 6.89 11.07
CA ALA A 172 15.73 6.05 9.88
C ALA A 172 14.87 4.80 10.12
N GLU A 173 14.09 4.43 9.11
CA GLU A 173 13.40 3.15 9.13
C GLU A 173 14.40 2.03 8.88
N ASN A 174 14.54 1.11 9.83
CA ASN A 174 15.59 0.08 9.85
C ASN A 174 17.02 0.61 9.99
N PRO A 175 17.40 1.25 11.12
CA PRO A 175 18.80 1.60 11.38
C PRO A 175 19.74 0.41 11.23
N ARG A 176 20.91 0.66 10.65
CA ARG A 176 21.91 -0.37 10.42
C ARG A 176 22.52 -0.82 11.74
N VAL A 177 22.58 -2.13 11.95
CA VAL A 177 23.35 -2.74 13.05
C VAL A 177 24.83 -2.72 12.68
N VAL A 178 25.66 -2.09 13.51
CA VAL A 178 27.09 -1.92 13.29
C VAL A 178 27.93 -2.91 14.09
N ALA A 179 27.42 -3.40 15.22
CA ALA A 179 28.10 -4.39 16.07
C ALA A 179 27.09 -5.08 17.01
N LYS A 180 27.58 -6.05 17.80
CA LYS A 180 26.83 -6.62 18.93
C LYS A 180 27.52 -6.33 20.26
N TYR A 181 26.74 -6.02 21.29
CA TYR A 181 27.27 -5.84 22.63
C TYR A 181 27.04 -7.09 23.49
N VAL A 182 27.93 -7.32 24.44
CA VAL A 182 27.82 -8.39 25.45
C VAL A 182 27.71 -7.73 26.81
N LYS A 183 26.78 -8.22 27.64
CA LYS A 183 26.63 -7.78 29.04
C LYS A 183 27.18 -8.85 29.97
N GLN A 184 28.29 -8.57 30.65
CA GLN A 184 28.86 -9.44 31.68
C GLN A 184 28.93 -8.66 33.00
N ASN A 185 28.29 -9.15 34.06
CA ASN A 185 28.34 -8.56 35.41
C ASN A 185 28.08 -7.03 35.45
N ASN A 186 27.04 -6.57 34.75
CA ASN A 186 26.67 -5.15 34.55
C ASN A 186 27.65 -4.29 33.73
N LEU A 187 28.75 -4.85 33.23
CA LEU A 187 29.61 -4.20 32.25
C LEU A 187 29.11 -4.49 30.84
N TYR A 188 29.04 -3.47 30.00
CA TYR A 188 28.71 -3.58 28.58
C TYR A 188 30.02 -3.52 27.79
N THR A 189 30.27 -4.51 26.94
CA THR A 189 31.45 -4.55 26.05
C THR A 189 31.02 -4.79 24.62
N ILE A 190 31.75 -4.25 23.64
CA ILE A 190 31.49 -4.47 22.21
C ILE A 190 32.73 -5.18 21.64
N PRO A 191 32.70 -6.53 21.51
CA PRO A 191 33.88 -7.31 21.11
C PRO A 191 34.45 -6.90 19.75
N ASP A 192 33.58 -6.51 18.81
CA ASP A 192 33.96 -6.16 17.44
C ASP A 192 34.86 -4.93 17.35
N PHE A 193 34.85 -4.05 18.37
CA PHE A 193 35.69 -2.84 18.37
C PHE A 193 37.01 -3.00 19.10
N ASN A 194 37.32 -4.19 19.67
CA ASN A 194 38.56 -4.42 20.46
C ASN A 194 38.85 -3.29 21.46
N LEU A 195 37.79 -2.75 22.09
CA LEU A 195 37.92 -1.73 23.11
C LEU A 195 38.06 -2.43 24.48
N PRO A 196 39.07 -2.09 25.29
CA PRO A 196 39.27 -2.65 26.63
C PRO A 196 38.15 -2.26 27.60
#